data_AF-A0A3P9HLY5-F1
#
_entry.id   AF-A0A3P9HLY5-F1
#
_cell.length_a   1.000
_cell.length_b   1.000
_cell.length_c   1.000
_cell.angle_alpha   90.00
_cell.angle_beta   90.00
_cell.angle_gamma   90.00
#
_symmetry.space_group_name_H-M   'P 1'
#
loop_
_entity.id
_entity.type
_entity.pdbx_description
1 polymer ?
#
loop_
_entity_poly.entity_id
_entity_poly.type
_entity_poly.pdbx_seq_one_letter_code
_entity_poly.pdbx_strand_id
1 'polypeptide(L)'
;HVRRACHYVVNLRYFEMSILLVIAASSIALAAEDPVATTSDWNKVLRYFDYVFTGVFTFEMIIKMIDQGLILHDGSYFRDLWNILDFIVVVGALVAFALTNNKGRDIKTIKSLRVLRVLRPLKTIKRLPKLKAVFDCVVTSLKNVFNILIVYKLFMFIFAVIAVQLFKGKFFYCTDSSKGLEKDCQGYYIDYGKDKKEMKKREWKRHEFHYDNVVWALLTLFTVSTGEGWPQVLQHSVDVTEEDRGPSHGNRMEMSIFYVIYFVVFPFFFVNIFVALIIITFQEQGDKMMEECSLEKNERACIDFAISAKPLTRYMPQNRHTFQYRLWHFVVSPSFEYTVLTMIALNTIVLMMKYYSAPPAYDAVLKHLNTAFTVLFSIECVLKILAFGFLNYFRDTWNIFDFITVLGSITEIVVDFHITLYP
;
A
#
# COMPACT_ATOMS: atom_id res chain seq x y z
N HIS A 1 26.93 40.27 -5.57
CA HIS A 1 27.89 39.15 -5.58
C HIS A 1 27.41 37.95 -4.77
N VAL A 2 27.01 38.11 -3.50
CA VAL A 2 26.51 37.02 -2.64
C VAL A 2 25.36 36.23 -3.27
N ARG A 3 24.31 36.89 -3.77
CA ARG A 3 23.17 36.21 -4.44
C ARG A 3 23.60 35.36 -5.65
N ARG A 4 24.58 35.82 -6.44
CA ARG A 4 25.10 35.07 -7.61
C ARG A 4 25.86 33.81 -7.17
N ALA A 5 26.57 33.87 -6.05
CA ALA A 5 27.24 32.70 -5.47
C ALA A 5 26.22 31.70 -4.90
N CYS A 6 25.19 32.17 -4.19
CA CYS A 6 24.09 31.33 -3.71
C CYS A 6 23.36 30.64 -4.88
N HIS A 7 23.04 31.38 -5.95
CA HIS A 7 22.44 30.82 -7.16
C HIS A 7 23.31 29.71 -7.77
N TYR A 8 24.63 29.89 -7.81
CA TYR A 8 25.55 28.85 -8.29
C TYR A 8 25.48 27.60 -7.41
N VAL A 9 25.55 27.76 -6.08
CA VAL A 9 25.50 26.64 -5.12
C VAL A 9 24.19 25.86 -5.20
N VAL A 10 23.04 26.54 -5.27
CA VAL A 10 21.72 25.89 -5.32
C VAL A 10 21.54 25.04 -6.57
N ASN A 11 22.14 25.44 -7.70
CA ASN A 11 22.04 24.74 -8.98
C ASN A 11 23.11 23.64 -9.17
N LEU A 12 24.04 23.46 -8.22
CA LEU A 12 25.01 22.37 -8.31
C LEU A 12 24.32 21.02 -8.11
N ARG A 13 24.48 20.11 -9.08
CA ARG A 13 23.98 18.73 -8.99
C ARG A 13 24.44 18.00 -7.72
N TYR A 14 25.66 18.25 -7.27
CA TYR A 14 26.19 17.67 -6.02
C TYR A 14 25.47 18.20 -4.79
N PHE A 15 25.15 19.50 -4.76
CA PHE A 15 24.36 20.08 -3.67
C PHE A 15 22.97 19.45 -3.63
N GLU A 16 22.32 19.28 -4.78
CA GLU A 16 21.02 18.62 -4.86
C GLU A 16 21.05 17.17 -4.38
N MET A 17 22.03 16.37 -4.83
CA MET A 17 22.18 14.98 -4.40
C MET A 17 22.50 14.88 -2.90
N SER A 18 23.31 15.80 -2.37
CA SER A 18 23.63 15.83 -0.94
C SER A 18 22.41 16.07 -0.07
N ILE A 19 21.54 17.02 -0.45
CA ILE A 19 20.28 17.28 0.27
C ILE A 19 19.34 16.07 0.18
N LEU A 20 19.25 15.41 -0.98
CA LEU A 20 18.43 14.21 -1.13
C LEU A 20 18.90 13.07 -0.21
N LEU A 21 20.22 12.84 -0.13
CA LEU A 21 20.80 11.85 0.79
C LEU A 21 20.52 12.19 2.25
N VAL A 22 20.61 13.48 2.62
CA VAL A 22 20.29 13.94 3.97
C VAL A 22 18.80 13.75 4.30
N ILE A 23 17.89 13.97 3.34
CA ILE A 23 16.46 13.66 3.52
C ILE A 23 16.26 12.16 3.73
N ALA A 24 16.90 11.31 2.94
CA ALA A 24 16.81 9.85 3.08
C ALA A 24 17.34 9.39 4.44
N ALA A 25 18.53 9.85 4.84
CA ALA A 25 19.12 9.55 6.14
C ALA A 25 18.24 10.04 7.31
N SER A 26 17.68 11.26 7.21
CA SER A 26 16.73 11.78 8.21
C SER A 26 15.45 10.96 8.29
N SER A 27 14.99 10.37 7.18
CA SER A 27 13.78 9.56 7.15
C SER A 27 14.01 8.18 7.77
N ILE A 28 15.18 7.59 7.50
CA ILE A 28 15.63 6.33 8.12
C ILE A 28 15.81 6.52 9.63
N ALA A 29 16.41 7.64 10.06
CA ALA A 29 16.56 7.97 11.47
C ALA A 29 15.21 8.11 12.19
N LEU A 30 14.21 8.70 11.53
CA LEU A 30 12.84 8.79 12.06
C LEU A 30 12.18 7.41 12.19
N ALA A 31 12.36 6.54 11.19
CA ALA A 31 11.82 5.18 11.22
C ALA A 31 12.51 4.28 12.27
N ALA A 32 13.77 4.58 12.59
CA ALA A 32 14.56 3.85 13.59
C ALA A 32 14.29 4.29 15.04
N GLU A 33 13.49 5.34 15.27
CA GLU A 33 13.18 5.83 16.61
C GLU A 33 12.25 4.86 17.35
N ASP A 34 12.61 4.49 18.58
CA ASP A 34 11.75 3.67 19.44
C ASP A 34 10.70 4.57 20.12
N PRO A 35 9.39 4.39 19.83
CA PRO A 35 8.34 5.22 20.40
C PRO A 35 8.08 4.93 21.88
N VAL A 36 8.44 3.75 22.39
CA VAL A 36 8.16 3.31 23.76
C VAL A 36 9.30 3.75 24.69
N ALA A 37 10.56 3.44 24.33
CA ALA A 37 11.72 3.72 25.16
C ALA A 37 12.36 5.08 24.86
N THR A 38 11.65 6.17 25.14
CA THR A 38 12.08 7.55 24.80
C THR A 38 13.41 8.02 25.42
N THR A 39 13.91 7.33 26.45
CA THR A 39 15.16 7.64 27.17
C THR A 39 16.31 6.69 26.82
N SER A 40 16.10 5.71 25.94
CA SER A 40 17.13 4.76 25.49
C SER A 40 18.35 5.47 24.89
N ASP A 41 19.54 4.90 25.06
CA ASP A 41 20.79 5.43 24.48
C ASP A 41 20.71 5.51 22.95
N TRP A 42 19.99 4.57 22.32
CA TRP A 42 19.68 4.61 20.90
C TRP A 42 18.97 5.91 20.50
N ASN A 43 17.93 6.29 21.25
CA ASN A 43 17.18 7.52 21.03
C ASN A 43 18.01 8.78 21.37
N LYS A 44 19.01 8.70 22.25
CA LYS A 44 19.96 9.80 22.48
C LYS A 44 20.85 10.03 21.26
N VAL A 45 21.35 8.95 20.64
CA VAL A 45 22.14 9.03 19.40
C VAL A 45 21.32 9.61 18.25
N LEU A 46 20.08 9.13 18.06
CA LEU A 46 19.18 9.65 17.02
C LEU A 46 18.87 11.16 17.19
N ARG A 47 18.75 11.64 18.44
CA ARG A 47 18.60 13.09 18.70
C ARG A 47 19.79 13.90 18.23
N TYR A 48 21.00 13.38 18.35
CA TYR A 48 22.19 14.07 17.84
C TYR A 48 22.14 14.22 16.32
N PHE A 49 21.77 13.15 15.60
CA PHE A 49 21.55 13.20 14.16
C PHE A 49 20.45 14.18 13.77
N ASP A 50 19.36 14.26 14.53
CA ASP A 50 18.29 15.23 14.28
C ASP A 50 18.76 16.69 14.39
N TYR A 51 19.69 17.01 15.28
CA TYR A 51 20.32 18.35 15.34
C TYR A 51 21.13 18.63 14.08
N VAL A 52 21.95 17.65 13.64
CA VAL A 52 22.76 17.77 12.41
C VAL A 52 21.86 17.98 11.19
N PHE A 53 20.82 17.16 11.03
CA PHE A 53 19.89 17.27 9.91
C PHE A 53 19.16 18.61 9.89
N THR A 54 18.68 19.08 11.05
CA THR A 54 18.02 20.39 11.14
C THR A 54 18.97 21.53 10.81
N GLY A 55 20.25 21.43 11.22
CA GLY A 55 21.29 22.37 10.82
C GLY A 55 21.46 22.44 9.30
N VAL A 56 21.57 21.29 8.64
CA VAL A 56 21.69 21.21 7.17
C VAL A 56 20.45 21.79 6.47
N PHE A 57 19.25 21.49 6.95
CA PHE A 57 18.01 22.04 6.35
C PHE A 57 17.86 23.54 6.60
N THR A 58 18.29 24.04 7.76
CA THR A 58 18.31 25.48 8.04
C THR A 58 19.28 26.18 7.09
N PHE A 59 20.45 25.59 6.86
CA PHE A 59 21.43 26.12 5.91
C PHE A 59 20.88 26.15 4.47
N GLU A 60 20.27 25.06 4.02
CA GLU A 60 19.62 25.01 2.70
C GLU A 60 18.51 26.07 2.57
N MET A 61 17.66 26.21 3.60
CA MET A 61 16.59 27.20 3.64
C MET A 61 17.14 28.63 3.50
N ILE A 62 18.19 28.97 4.25
CA ILE A 62 18.82 30.31 4.22
C ILE A 62 19.40 30.59 2.84
N ILE A 63 20.14 29.64 2.25
CA ILE A 63 20.71 29.84 0.90
C ILE A 63 19.60 30.09 -0.12
N LYS A 64 18.50 29.32 -0.07
CA LYS A 64 17.36 29.50 -0.97
C LYS A 64 16.65 30.84 -0.77
N MET A 65 16.50 31.30 0.47
CA MET A 65 15.92 32.62 0.75
C MET A 65 16.77 33.76 0.18
N ILE A 66 18.11 33.64 0.24
CA ILE A 66 19.04 34.64 -0.33
C ILE A 66 19.01 34.61 -1.86
N ASP A 67 18.92 33.42 -2.46
CA ASP A 67 18.89 33.23 -3.91
C ASP A 67 17.58 33.76 -4.54
N GLN A 68 16.44 33.26 -4.06
CA GLN A 68 15.12 33.49 -4.63
C GLN A 68 14.49 34.82 -4.19
N GLY A 69 14.97 35.41 -3.09
CA GLY A 69 14.35 36.56 -2.44
C GLY A 69 13.09 36.17 -1.64
N LEU A 70 12.65 37.08 -0.76
CA LEU A 70 11.62 36.77 0.24
C LEU A 70 10.19 36.79 -0.34
N ILE A 71 9.70 37.95 -0.81
CA ILE A 71 8.26 38.14 -1.13
C ILE A 71 7.99 38.89 -2.46
N LEU A 72 8.87 39.81 -2.88
CA LEU A 72 8.50 40.85 -3.88
C LEU A 72 8.39 40.39 -5.34
N HIS A 73 9.03 39.28 -5.73
CA HIS A 73 9.11 38.81 -7.13
C HIS A 73 8.30 37.52 -7.37
N ASP A 74 7.90 37.23 -8.62
CA ASP A 74 7.10 36.04 -8.96
C ASP A 74 7.82 34.69 -8.73
N GLY A 75 9.15 34.70 -8.60
CA GLY A 75 9.97 33.55 -8.20
C GLY A 75 10.38 33.53 -6.72
N SER A 76 9.73 34.32 -5.86
CA SER A 76 10.15 34.46 -4.45
C SER A 76 9.88 33.21 -3.63
N TYR A 77 10.68 33.02 -2.58
CA TYR A 77 10.67 31.84 -1.73
C TYR A 77 9.28 31.52 -1.15
N PHE A 78 8.55 32.51 -0.62
CA PHE A 78 7.24 32.30 0.02
C PHE A 78 6.05 32.14 -0.95
N ARG A 79 6.24 32.26 -2.26
CA ARG A 79 5.18 31.99 -3.24
C ARG A 79 5.14 30.54 -3.70
N ASP A 80 6.22 29.79 -3.48
CA ASP A 80 6.29 28.36 -3.80
C ASP A 80 5.82 27.51 -2.61
N LEU A 81 4.74 26.75 -2.79
CA LEU A 81 4.12 25.90 -1.76
C LEU A 81 5.12 24.92 -1.10
N TRP A 82 6.09 24.42 -1.86
CA TRP A 82 7.10 23.49 -1.35
C TRP A 82 8.13 24.16 -0.45
N ASN A 83 8.52 25.40 -0.78
CA ASN A 83 9.38 26.21 0.06
C ASN A 83 8.65 26.66 1.34
N ILE A 84 7.34 26.94 1.28
CA ILE A 84 6.53 27.20 2.49
C ILE A 84 6.52 25.98 3.41
N LEU A 85 6.36 24.78 2.86
CA LEU A 85 6.44 23.53 3.64
C LEU A 85 7.81 23.36 4.29
N ASP A 86 8.90 23.62 3.56
CA ASP A 86 10.27 23.58 4.06
C ASP A 86 10.47 24.55 5.23
N PHE A 87 9.96 25.78 5.09
CA PHE A 87 9.96 26.79 6.14
C PHE A 87 9.23 26.32 7.40
N ILE A 88 8.01 25.78 7.26
CA ILE A 88 7.21 25.30 8.40
C ILE A 88 7.95 24.17 9.14
N VAL A 89 8.54 23.23 8.40
CA VAL A 89 9.28 22.09 8.99
C VAL A 89 10.53 22.54 9.72
N VAL A 90 11.33 23.43 9.12
CA VAL A 90 12.57 23.93 9.73
C VAL A 90 12.26 24.81 10.94
N VAL A 91 11.32 25.75 10.82
CA VAL A 91 10.92 26.61 11.95
C VAL A 91 10.31 25.80 13.07
N GLY A 92 9.44 24.82 12.75
CA GLY A 92 8.88 23.90 13.74
C GLY A 92 9.95 23.14 14.52
N ALA A 93 11.01 22.68 13.83
CA ALA A 93 12.14 22.02 14.47
C ALA A 93 12.97 22.97 15.35
N LEU A 94 13.27 24.18 14.87
CA LEU A 94 13.99 25.20 15.64
C LEU A 94 13.23 25.63 16.90
N VAL A 95 11.91 25.83 16.78
CA VAL A 95 11.03 26.13 17.91
C VAL A 95 11.02 24.97 18.90
N ALA A 96 10.92 23.72 18.42
CA ALA A 96 10.99 22.55 19.29
C ALA A 96 12.32 22.48 20.08
N PHE A 97 13.45 22.84 19.46
CA PHE A 97 14.75 22.89 20.13
C PHE A 97 14.86 24.03 21.13
N ALA A 98 14.45 25.25 20.75
CA ALA A 98 14.44 26.40 21.65
C ALA A 98 13.58 26.16 22.89
N LEU A 99 12.44 25.48 22.72
CA LEU A 99 11.56 25.10 23.83
C LEU A 99 12.13 23.96 24.69
N THR A 100 12.97 23.08 24.14
CA THR A 100 13.63 22.01 24.90
C THR A 100 14.68 22.56 25.88
N ASN A 101 15.32 23.69 25.54
CA ASN A 101 16.34 24.32 26.38
C ASN A 101 15.75 25.15 27.55
N ASN A 102 14.49 25.59 27.44
CA ASN A 102 13.81 26.32 28.50
C ASN A 102 13.05 25.33 29.40
N LYS A 103 13.58 25.09 30.62
CA LYS A 103 13.12 24.10 31.63
C LYS A 103 11.67 24.26 32.17
N GLY A 104 10.76 24.96 31.50
CA GLY A 104 9.49 25.38 32.09
C GLY A 104 8.22 25.26 31.24
N ARG A 105 8.19 24.54 30.10
CA ARG A 105 6.97 24.48 29.27
C ARG A 105 6.57 23.05 28.86
N ASP A 106 5.25 22.86 28.75
CA ASP A 106 4.53 21.61 28.48
C ASP A 106 5.23 20.66 27.49
N ILE A 107 5.59 19.48 28.00
CA ILE A 107 6.20 18.37 27.26
C ILE A 107 5.31 17.92 26.08
N LYS A 108 3.99 18.13 26.17
CA LYS A 108 3.02 17.76 25.12
C LYS A 108 3.20 18.57 23.84
N THR A 109 3.41 19.89 23.94
CA THR A 109 3.60 20.77 22.76
C THR A 109 4.90 20.46 22.01
N ILE A 110 5.97 20.12 22.75
CA ILE A 110 7.26 19.74 22.16
C ILE A 110 7.13 18.41 21.39
N LYS A 111 6.34 17.44 21.89
CA LYS A 111 6.07 16.18 21.19
C LYS A 111 5.32 16.39 19.87
N SER A 112 4.29 17.26 19.85
CA SER A 112 3.52 17.55 18.64
C SER A 112 4.34 18.25 17.55
N LEU A 113 5.25 19.16 17.90
CA LEU A 113 6.12 19.83 16.91
C LEU A 113 7.12 18.87 16.26
N ARG A 114 7.56 17.82 16.98
CA ARG A 114 8.42 16.76 16.41
C ARG A 114 7.71 15.92 15.36
N VAL A 115 6.37 15.87 15.34
CA VAL A 115 5.62 15.15 14.30
C VAL A 115 5.83 15.79 12.94
N LEU A 116 6.02 17.11 12.86
CA LEU A 116 6.23 17.83 11.60
C LEU A 116 7.45 17.33 10.79
N ARG A 117 8.44 16.68 11.44
CA ARG A 117 9.58 16.09 10.73
C ARG A 117 9.18 14.94 9.80
N VAL A 118 8.00 14.33 9.98
CA VAL A 118 7.43 13.33 9.06
C VAL A 118 7.14 13.90 7.67
N LEU A 119 7.09 15.23 7.53
CA LEU A 119 6.87 15.89 6.25
C LEU A 119 8.16 16.04 5.43
N ARG A 120 9.35 15.84 6.01
CA ARG A 120 10.66 15.96 5.31
C ARG A 120 10.76 15.11 4.03
N PRO A 121 10.29 13.83 4.00
CA PRO A 121 10.24 13.04 2.77
C PRO A 121 9.44 13.68 1.63
N LEU A 122 8.41 14.49 1.93
CA LEU A 122 7.58 15.13 0.88
C LEU A 122 8.40 16.07 -0.01
N LYS A 123 9.50 16.61 0.50
CA LYS A 123 10.43 17.44 -0.28
C LYS A 123 11.06 16.70 -1.47
N THR A 124 11.12 15.36 -1.43
CA THR A 124 11.59 14.56 -2.57
C THR A 124 10.67 14.67 -3.78
N ILE A 125 9.37 14.94 -3.58
CA ILE A 125 8.38 15.09 -4.66
C ILE A 125 8.79 16.23 -5.59
N LYS A 126 9.15 17.41 -5.06
CA LYS A 126 9.64 18.54 -5.88
C LYS A 126 10.88 18.20 -6.70
N ARG A 127 11.73 17.30 -6.20
CA ARG A 127 13.05 16.98 -6.78
C ARG A 127 12.99 15.89 -7.85
N LEU A 128 11.99 15.01 -7.79
CA LEU A 128 11.78 13.95 -8.78
C LEU A 128 10.71 14.41 -9.78
N PRO A 129 11.08 14.82 -11.01
CA PRO A 129 10.12 15.39 -11.96
C PRO A 129 8.99 14.42 -12.31
N LYS A 130 9.28 13.11 -12.34
CA LYS A 130 8.27 12.05 -12.52
C LYS A 130 7.27 12.02 -11.37
N LEU A 131 7.72 12.11 -10.12
CA LEU A 131 6.85 12.10 -8.94
C LEU A 131 6.06 13.40 -8.80
N LYS A 132 6.70 14.54 -9.12
CA LYS A 132 6.05 15.85 -9.18
C LYS A 132 4.91 15.86 -10.19
N ALA A 133 5.13 15.36 -11.40
CA ALA A 133 4.10 15.31 -12.45
C ALA A 133 2.88 14.48 -11.99
N VAL A 134 3.11 13.33 -11.36
CA VAL A 134 2.03 12.52 -10.79
C VAL A 134 1.28 13.26 -9.68
N PHE A 135 2.00 13.90 -8.75
CA PHE A 135 1.39 14.66 -7.66
C PHE A 135 0.56 15.85 -8.17
N ASP A 136 1.10 16.63 -9.11
CA ASP A 136 0.42 17.79 -9.70
C ASP A 136 -0.86 17.35 -10.45
N CYS A 137 -0.81 16.20 -11.14
CA CYS A 137 -1.99 15.57 -11.75
C CYS A 137 -3.04 15.20 -10.69
N VAL A 138 -2.65 14.52 -9.60
CA VAL A 138 -3.55 14.15 -8.51
C VAL A 138 -4.22 15.38 -7.88
N VAL A 139 -3.46 16.42 -7.55
CA VAL A 139 -4.00 17.66 -6.95
C VAL A 139 -4.97 18.35 -7.91
N THR A 140 -4.70 18.32 -9.21
CA THR A 140 -5.58 18.90 -10.23
C THR A 140 -6.88 18.10 -10.35
N SER A 141 -6.79 16.77 -10.42
CA SER A 141 -7.97 15.88 -10.45
C SER A 141 -8.82 16.01 -9.18
N LEU A 142 -8.20 16.17 -8.00
CA LEU A 142 -8.92 16.36 -6.74
C LEU A 142 -9.79 17.62 -6.71
N LYS A 143 -9.40 18.71 -7.39
CA LYS A 143 -10.23 19.93 -7.48
C LYS A 143 -11.56 19.65 -8.18
N ASN A 144 -11.55 18.85 -9.24
CA ASN A 144 -12.77 18.46 -9.97
C ASN A 144 -13.65 17.54 -9.13
N VAL A 145 -13.02 16.64 -8.36
CA VAL A 145 -13.70 15.67 -7.50
C VAL A 145 -14.33 16.33 -6.25
N PHE A 146 -13.80 17.47 -5.79
CA PHE A 146 -14.27 18.15 -4.58
C PHE A 146 -15.77 18.48 -4.60
N ASN A 147 -16.30 18.89 -5.75
CA ASN A 147 -17.74 19.20 -5.90
C ASN A 147 -18.64 17.98 -5.63
N ILE A 148 -18.22 16.80 -6.08
CA ILE A 148 -18.98 15.56 -5.87
C ILE A 148 -18.85 15.09 -4.44
N LEU A 149 -17.67 15.26 -3.82
CA LEU A 149 -17.49 14.96 -2.41
C LEU A 149 -18.44 15.78 -1.53
N ILE A 150 -18.72 17.04 -1.88
CA ILE A 150 -19.72 17.85 -1.19
C ILE A 150 -21.10 17.20 -1.30
N VAL A 151 -21.52 16.80 -2.50
CA VAL A 151 -22.82 16.13 -2.72
C VAL A 151 -22.88 14.82 -1.93
N TYR A 152 -21.84 13.99 -1.98
CA TYR A 152 -21.72 12.76 -1.20
C TYR A 152 -21.89 13.02 0.30
N LYS A 153 -21.20 14.04 0.85
CA LYS A 153 -21.30 14.38 2.28
C LYS A 153 -22.67 14.93 2.67
N LEU A 154 -23.33 15.67 1.79
CA LEU A 154 -24.70 16.16 2.02
C LEU A 154 -25.69 15.00 2.09
N PHE A 155 -25.62 14.05 1.15
CA PHE A 155 -26.47 12.86 1.20
C PHE A 155 -26.20 12.01 2.43
N MET A 156 -24.92 11.84 2.78
CA MET A 156 -24.52 11.10 3.98
C MET A 156 -25.04 11.77 5.26
N PHE A 157 -25.08 13.10 5.30
CA PHE A 157 -25.66 13.87 6.40
C PHE A 157 -27.16 13.63 6.55
N ILE A 158 -27.93 13.54 5.45
CA ILE A 158 -29.36 13.20 5.51
C ILE A 158 -29.57 11.84 6.18
N PHE A 159 -28.83 10.82 5.75
CA PHE A 159 -28.88 9.49 6.37
C PHE A 159 -28.43 9.49 7.82
N ALA A 160 -27.42 10.29 8.17
CA ALA A 160 -26.97 10.43 9.56
C ALA A 160 -28.07 11.02 10.45
N VAL A 161 -28.79 12.05 9.98
CA VAL A 161 -29.93 12.61 10.72
C VAL A 161 -31.04 11.56 10.89
N ILE A 162 -31.37 10.80 9.84
CA ILE A 162 -32.34 9.70 9.93
C ILE A 162 -31.90 8.66 10.97
N ALA A 163 -30.63 8.22 10.91
CA ALA A 163 -30.09 7.24 11.84
C ALA A 163 -30.13 7.72 13.29
N VAL A 164 -29.81 8.99 13.56
CA VAL A 164 -29.94 9.58 14.90
C VAL A 164 -31.39 9.52 15.38
N GLN A 165 -32.37 9.84 14.54
CA GLN A 165 -33.77 9.76 14.96
C GLN A 165 -34.24 8.33 15.24
N LEU A 166 -33.71 7.33 14.51
CA LEU A 166 -34.06 5.92 14.71
C LEU A 166 -33.38 5.31 15.94
N PHE A 167 -32.11 5.63 16.16
CA PHE A 167 -31.21 4.85 17.03
C PHE A 167 -30.60 5.63 18.19
N LYS A 168 -30.90 6.93 18.37
CA LYS A 168 -30.38 7.73 19.50
C LYS A 168 -30.61 7.02 20.83
N GLY A 169 -29.57 6.94 21.67
CA GLY A 169 -29.70 6.42 23.02
C GLY A 169 -29.96 4.92 23.14
N LYS A 170 -30.01 4.15 22.03
CA LYS A 170 -30.38 2.73 22.06
C LYS A 170 -29.20 1.76 21.93
N PHE A 171 -27.99 2.28 21.78
CA PHE A 171 -26.75 1.51 21.54
C PHE A 171 -26.00 1.18 22.84
N PHE A 172 -26.73 1.13 23.95
CA PHE A 172 -26.19 0.75 25.25
C PHE A 172 -26.46 -0.73 25.55
N TYR A 173 -25.52 -1.36 26.23
CA TYR A 173 -25.60 -2.75 26.65
C TYR A 173 -24.95 -2.92 28.02
N CYS A 174 -25.41 -3.91 28.78
CA CYS A 174 -24.73 -4.34 30.00
C CYS A 174 -23.64 -5.35 29.65
N THR A 175 -22.50 -5.32 30.34
CA THR A 175 -21.47 -6.37 30.20
C THR A 175 -21.97 -7.78 30.53
N ASP A 176 -23.06 -7.89 31.30
CA ASP A 176 -23.77 -9.14 31.56
C ASP A 176 -25.07 -9.18 30.74
N SER A 177 -25.13 -10.05 29.74
CA SER A 177 -26.29 -10.21 28.84
C SER A 177 -27.58 -10.61 29.56
N SER A 178 -27.50 -11.08 30.81
CA SER A 178 -28.67 -11.44 31.61
C SER A 178 -29.44 -10.21 32.12
N LYS A 179 -28.85 -9.01 32.06
CA LYS A 179 -29.43 -7.77 32.57
C LYS A 179 -29.72 -6.80 31.43
N GLY A 180 -31.00 -6.52 31.21
CA GLY A 180 -31.49 -5.66 30.13
C GLY A 180 -31.83 -4.23 30.54
N LEU A 181 -31.64 -3.83 31.81
CA LEU A 181 -31.95 -2.48 32.31
C LEU A 181 -30.71 -1.88 32.95
N GLU A 182 -30.50 -0.57 32.77
CA GLU A 182 -29.35 0.14 33.36
C GLU A 182 -29.32 0.00 34.89
N LYS A 183 -30.49 0.13 35.55
CA LYS A 183 -30.63 0.01 37.01
C LYS A 183 -30.19 -1.35 37.54
N ASP A 184 -30.37 -2.41 36.74
CA ASP A 184 -30.03 -3.77 37.13
C ASP A 184 -28.59 -4.16 36.76
N CYS A 185 -27.91 -3.34 35.95
CA CYS A 185 -26.52 -3.53 35.52
C CYS A 185 -25.52 -3.07 36.59
N GLN A 186 -25.68 -3.59 37.81
CA GLN A 186 -24.85 -3.24 38.97
C GLN A 186 -24.28 -4.50 39.64
N GLY A 187 -23.22 -4.30 40.42
CA GLY A 187 -22.53 -5.38 41.12
C GLY A 187 -21.55 -6.13 40.23
N TYR A 188 -21.45 -7.44 40.43
CA TYR A 188 -20.48 -8.29 39.76
C TYR A 188 -21.17 -9.48 39.10
N TYR A 189 -20.58 -9.96 38.01
CA TYR A 189 -20.99 -11.19 37.33
C TYR A 189 -19.78 -12.10 37.15
N ILE A 190 -20.06 -13.39 36.99
CA ILE A 190 -19.03 -14.39 36.72
C ILE A 190 -18.91 -14.51 35.22
N ASP A 191 -17.77 -14.10 34.67
CA ASP A 191 -17.46 -14.27 33.26
C ASP A 191 -16.95 -15.70 33.05
N TYR A 192 -17.73 -16.50 32.33
CA TYR A 192 -17.36 -17.86 31.92
C TYR A 192 -16.54 -17.80 30.63
N GLY A 193 -15.38 -17.14 30.70
CA GLY A 193 -14.42 -17.14 29.60
C GLY A 193 -13.87 -18.56 29.35
N LYS A 194 -13.30 -18.80 28.16
CA LYS A 194 -12.80 -20.13 27.74
C LYS A 194 -11.75 -20.72 28.69
N ASP A 195 -10.97 -19.87 29.37
CA ASP A 195 -9.79 -20.33 30.14
C ASP A 195 -9.82 -20.04 31.65
N LYS A 196 -10.63 -19.08 32.12
CA LYS A 196 -10.74 -18.73 33.57
C LYS A 196 -12.11 -18.19 33.93
N LYS A 197 -12.56 -18.56 35.14
CA LYS A 197 -13.73 -17.95 35.79
C LYS A 197 -13.26 -16.70 36.54
N GLU A 198 -13.59 -15.54 36.01
CA GLU A 198 -13.21 -14.27 36.62
C GLU A 198 -14.45 -13.49 37.04
N MET A 199 -14.41 -12.92 38.24
CA MET A 199 -15.46 -12.04 38.74
C MET A 199 -15.22 -10.65 38.17
N LYS A 200 -16.07 -10.21 37.25
CA LYS A 200 -15.99 -8.89 36.61
C LYS A 200 -17.12 -8.00 37.11
N LYS A 201 -16.85 -6.69 37.19
CA LYS A 201 -17.86 -5.71 37.55
C LYS A 201 -18.82 -5.52 36.37
N ARG A 202 -20.13 -5.46 36.65
CA ARG A 202 -21.12 -5.09 35.65
C ARG A 202 -20.99 -3.61 35.33
N GLU A 203 -20.92 -3.29 34.04
CA GLU A 203 -20.83 -1.92 33.56
C GLU A 203 -21.83 -1.71 32.42
N TRP A 204 -22.59 -0.62 32.48
CA TRP A 204 -23.44 -0.17 31.38
C TRP A 204 -22.57 0.57 30.38
N LYS A 205 -22.34 -0.04 29.22
CA LYS A 205 -21.43 0.46 28.19
C LYS A 205 -22.18 0.80 26.92
N ARG A 206 -21.63 1.74 26.17
CA ARG A 206 -22.10 2.06 24.82
C ARG A 206 -21.20 1.38 23.80
N HIS A 207 -21.78 0.91 22.70
CA HIS A 207 -20.98 0.45 21.55
C HIS A 207 -20.12 1.59 20.98
N GLU A 208 -18.93 1.25 20.48
CA GLU A 208 -17.98 2.24 19.93
C GLU A 208 -18.55 2.99 18.71
N PHE A 209 -19.27 2.28 17.84
CA PHE A 209 -20.01 2.86 16.72
C PHE A 209 -21.50 2.95 17.09
N HIS A 210 -22.02 4.18 17.12
CA HIS A 210 -23.37 4.48 17.61
C HIS A 210 -23.92 5.76 16.96
N TYR A 211 -25.22 6.02 17.17
CA TYR A 211 -25.97 7.10 16.50
C TYR A 211 -26.52 8.16 17.45
N ASP A 212 -25.81 8.48 18.55
CA ASP A 212 -26.32 9.44 19.55
C ASP A 212 -26.29 10.90 19.07
N ASN A 213 -25.35 11.22 18.19
CA ASN A 213 -25.22 12.55 17.60
C ASN A 213 -24.78 12.43 16.14
N VAL A 214 -25.00 13.50 15.38
CA VAL A 214 -24.79 13.48 13.93
C VAL A 214 -23.33 13.23 13.54
N VAL A 215 -22.36 13.70 14.34
CA VAL A 215 -20.93 13.50 14.04
C VAL A 215 -20.55 12.03 14.17
N TRP A 216 -20.97 11.37 15.25
CA TRP A 216 -20.77 9.94 15.43
C TRP A 216 -21.57 9.11 14.44
N ALA A 217 -22.80 9.51 14.11
CA ALA A 217 -23.59 8.88 13.07
C ALA A 217 -22.91 8.94 11.69
N LEU A 218 -22.31 10.08 11.34
CA LEU A 218 -21.50 10.20 10.12
C LEU A 218 -20.28 9.28 10.13
N LEU A 219 -19.62 9.11 11.28
CA LEU A 219 -18.50 8.17 11.43
C LEU A 219 -18.95 6.72 11.30
N THR A 220 -20.06 6.33 11.93
CA THR A 220 -20.61 4.98 11.84
C THR A 220 -21.12 4.67 10.43
N LEU A 221 -21.78 5.62 9.76
CA LEU A 221 -22.17 5.46 8.36
C LEU A 221 -20.95 5.41 7.43
N PHE A 222 -19.84 6.07 7.80
CA PHE A 222 -18.59 5.97 7.05
C PHE A 222 -18.04 4.55 7.09
N THR A 223 -17.95 3.92 8.28
CA THR A 223 -17.48 2.53 8.39
C THR A 223 -18.41 1.55 7.67
N VAL A 224 -19.72 1.79 7.74
CA VAL A 224 -20.70 0.99 6.97
C VAL A 224 -20.46 1.16 5.46
N SER A 225 -20.18 2.37 4.98
CA SER A 225 -19.93 2.61 3.55
C SER A 225 -18.61 2.03 3.05
N THR A 226 -17.61 1.85 3.91
CA THR A 226 -16.35 1.19 3.54
C THR A 226 -16.48 -0.34 3.50
N GLY A 227 -17.60 -0.89 3.96
CA GLY A 227 -17.79 -2.35 4.05
C GLY A 227 -17.07 -3.00 5.24
N GLU A 228 -16.61 -2.21 6.20
CA GLU A 228 -15.83 -2.69 7.36
C GLU A 228 -16.66 -2.60 8.64
N GLY A 229 -16.75 -3.70 9.40
CA GLY A 229 -17.50 -3.75 10.66
C GLY A 229 -19.02 -3.54 10.53
N TRP A 230 -19.56 -3.40 9.32
CA TRP A 230 -20.98 -3.16 9.08
C TRP A 230 -21.92 -4.28 9.59
N PRO A 231 -21.57 -5.59 9.59
CA PRO A 231 -22.48 -6.61 10.10
C PRO A 231 -22.70 -6.45 11.61
N GLN A 232 -21.67 -5.99 12.34
CA GLN A 232 -21.77 -5.74 13.78
C GLN A 232 -22.68 -4.54 14.06
N VAL A 233 -22.50 -3.44 13.31
CA VAL A 233 -23.36 -2.25 13.43
C VAL A 233 -24.82 -2.57 13.07
N LEU A 234 -25.02 -3.35 12.01
CA LEU A 234 -26.35 -3.85 11.62
C LEU A 234 -26.96 -4.72 12.71
N GLN A 235 -26.22 -5.69 13.24
CA GLN A 235 -26.69 -6.57 14.30
C GLN A 235 -27.09 -5.77 15.54
N HIS A 236 -26.23 -4.84 15.99
CA HIS A 236 -26.56 -3.95 17.11
C HIS A 236 -27.83 -3.16 16.83
N SER A 237 -28.05 -2.70 15.59
CA SER A 237 -29.25 -1.95 15.19
C SER A 237 -30.52 -2.78 15.15
N VAL A 238 -30.43 -4.06 14.78
CA VAL A 238 -31.56 -5.01 14.77
C VAL A 238 -31.92 -5.43 16.19
N ASP A 239 -30.93 -5.52 17.08
CA ASP A 239 -31.11 -5.90 18.47
C ASP A 239 -31.58 -4.72 19.34
N VAL A 240 -31.69 -3.51 18.80
CA VAL A 240 -32.15 -2.31 19.50
C VAL A 240 -33.57 -2.47 20.08
N THR A 241 -33.75 -2.03 21.32
CA THR A 241 -35.05 -1.97 22.00
C THR A 241 -35.50 -0.51 22.23
N GLU A 242 -35.60 -0.07 23.48
CA GLU A 242 -35.96 1.27 23.94
C GLU A 242 -34.72 1.99 24.49
N GLU A 243 -34.80 3.30 24.76
CA GLU A 243 -33.62 4.12 25.16
C GLU A 243 -32.96 3.64 26.48
N ASP A 244 -33.74 3.18 27.46
CA ASP A 244 -33.21 2.74 28.76
C ASP A 244 -33.06 1.21 28.88
N ARG A 245 -33.13 0.50 27.75
CA ARG A 245 -33.09 -0.97 27.71
C ARG A 245 -31.97 -1.48 26.82
N GLY A 246 -31.40 -2.60 27.25
CA GLY A 246 -30.33 -3.29 26.56
C GLY A 246 -30.83 -3.98 25.30
N PRO A 247 -29.90 -4.51 24.49
CA PRO A 247 -30.25 -5.19 23.25
C PRO A 247 -31.04 -6.49 23.51
N SER A 248 -32.00 -6.78 22.65
CA SER A 248 -32.74 -8.04 22.61
C SER A 248 -32.62 -8.65 21.23
N HIS A 249 -32.20 -9.91 21.16
CA HIS A 249 -31.84 -10.53 19.90
C HIS A 249 -33.03 -10.58 18.91
N GLY A 250 -32.83 -10.02 17.71
CA GLY A 250 -33.83 -10.02 16.65
C GLY A 250 -35.09 -9.20 16.92
N ASN A 251 -35.05 -8.25 17.88
CA ASN A 251 -36.22 -7.48 18.29
C ASN A 251 -36.81 -6.63 17.16
N ARG A 252 -35.96 -5.95 16.37
CA ARG A 252 -36.37 -5.03 15.30
C ARG A 252 -35.68 -5.34 13.99
N MET A 253 -35.98 -6.49 13.40
CA MET A 253 -35.42 -6.90 12.11
C MET A 253 -35.74 -5.91 10.98
N GLU A 254 -36.82 -5.14 11.08
CA GLU A 254 -37.20 -4.09 10.13
C GLU A 254 -36.13 -3.00 9.95
N MET A 255 -35.29 -2.78 10.97
CA MET A 255 -34.21 -1.79 10.93
C MET A 255 -33.11 -2.16 9.92
N SER A 256 -33.06 -3.43 9.49
CA SER A 256 -32.16 -3.86 8.42
C SER A 256 -32.42 -3.16 7.08
N ILE A 257 -33.67 -2.74 6.83
CA ILE A 257 -34.06 -2.04 5.58
C ILE A 257 -33.29 -0.73 5.43
N PHE A 258 -33.04 0.00 6.53
CA PHE A 258 -32.24 1.23 6.52
C PHE A 258 -30.85 0.97 5.89
N TYR A 259 -30.20 -0.12 6.30
CA TYR A 259 -28.88 -0.49 5.79
C TYR A 259 -28.94 -0.97 4.34
N VAL A 260 -29.94 -1.76 3.96
CA VAL A 260 -30.10 -2.19 2.55
C VAL A 260 -30.22 -0.98 1.64
N ILE A 261 -31.07 0.00 1.98
CA ILE A 261 -31.22 1.24 1.22
C ILE A 261 -29.90 2.02 1.19
N TYR A 262 -29.23 2.14 2.34
CA TYR A 262 -27.93 2.81 2.42
C TYR A 262 -26.86 2.15 1.54
N PHE A 263 -26.79 0.82 1.50
CA PHE A 263 -25.84 0.05 0.68
C PHE A 263 -26.10 0.23 -0.82
N VAL A 264 -27.37 0.25 -1.24
CA VAL A 264 -27.74 0.54 -2.63
C VAL A 264 -27.34 1.96 -3.01
N VAL A 265 -27.58 2.95 -2.14
CA VAL A 265 -27.28 4.34 -2.47
C VAL A 265 -25.76 4.62 -2.48
N PHE A 266 -25.01 4.21 -1.45
CA PHE A 266 -23.63 4.68 -1.29
C PHE A 266 -22.60 3.78 -1.98
N PRO A 267 -22.35 2.54 -1.53
CA PRO A 267 -21.47 1.60 -2.22
C PRO A 267 -21.82 1.34 -3.68
N PHE A 268 -23.11 1.28 -4.04
CA PHE A 268 -23.49 0.97 -5.42
C PHE A 268 -23.60 2.22 -6.31
N PHE A 269 -24.37 3.26 -5.96
CA PHE A 269 -24.45 4.45 -6.83
C PHE A 269 -23.26 5.39 -6.68
N PHE A 270 -22.95 5.86 -5.46
CA PHE A 270 -21.94 6.91 -5.28
C PHE A 270 -20.51 6.46 -5.61
N VAL A 271 -20.10 5.23 -5.25
CA VAL A 271 -18.76 4.72 -5.63
C VAL A 271 -18.63 4.59 -7.14
N ASN A 272 -19.66 4.08 -7.82
CA ASN A 272 -19.64 3.93 -9.28
C ASN A 272 -19.60 5.29 -10.00
N ILE A 273 -20.39 6.27 -9.53
CA ILE A 273 -20.35 7.64 -10.07
C ILE A 273 -18.96 8.26 -9.86
N PHE A 274 -18.38 8.06 -8.67
CA PHE A 274 -17.05 8.58 -8.34
C PHE A 274 -15.95 7.97 -9.24
N VAL A 275 -15.96 6.64 -9.42
CA VAL A 275 -15.02 5.94 -10.30
C VAL A 275 -15.18 6.39 -11.74
N ALA A 276 -16.42 6.48 -12.26
CA ALA A 276 -16.68 6.95 -13.62
C ALA A 276 -16.15 8.36 -13.86
N LEU A 277 -16.36 9.29 -12.93
CA LEU A 277 -15.86 10.65 -13.05
C LEU A 277 -14.33 10.72 -12.99
N ILE A 278 -13.69 9.95 -12.12
CA ILE A 278 -12.23 9.85 -12.10
C ILE A 278 -11.75 9.37 -13.47
N ILE A 279 -12.33 8.31 -14.04
CA ILE A 279 -11.93 7.82 -15.37
C ILE A 279 -12.07 8.90 -16.44
N ILE A 280 -13.22 9.59 -16.50
CA ILE A 280 -13.45 10.67 -17.47
C ILE A 280 -12.42 11.80 -17.29
N THR A 281 -12.21 12.26 -16.05
CA THR A 281 -11.23 13.34 -15.79
C THR A 281 -9.80 12.92 -16.14
N PHE A 282 -9.40 11.67 -15.87
CA PHE A 282 -8.09 11.15 -16.26
C PHE A 282 -7.95 11.02 -17.78
N GLN A 283 -9.01 10.58 -18.48
CA GLN A 283 -9.03 10.55 -19.94
C GLN A 283 -8.89 11.96 -20.53
N GLU A 284 -9.68 12.93 -20.03
CA GLU A 284 -9.59 14.33 -20.47
C GLU A 284 -8.20 14.94 -20.24
N GLN A 285 -7.56 14.65 -19.09
CA GLN A 285 -6.18 15.12 -18.83
C GLN A 285 -5.17 14.43 -19.75
N GLY A 286 -5.32 13.13 -19.98
CA GLY A 286 -4.47 12.38 -20.91
C GLY A 286 -4.59 12.90 -22.35
N ASP A 287 -5.80 13.23 -22.79
CA ASP A 287 -6.06 13.77 -24.12
C ASP A 287 -5.46 15.17 -24.29
N LYS A 288 -5.62 16.06 -23.30
CA LYS A 288 -4.99 17.40 -23.32
C LYS A 288 -3.46 17.35 -23.42
N MET A 289 -2.81 16.40 -22.73
CA MET A 289 -1.36 16.21 -22.84
C MET A 289 -0.92 15.68 -24.22
N MET A 290 -1.83 15.02 -24.95
CA MET A 290 -1.57 14.51 -26.30
C MET A 290 -1.90 15.54 -27.39
N GLU A 291 -2.79 16.49 -27.11
CA GLU A 291 -3.25 17.57 -28.00
C GLU A 291 -2.13 18.56 -28.38
N GLU A 292 -1.05 18.64 -27.61
CA GLU A 292 0.14 19.44 -27.93
C GLU A 292 0.95 18.91 -29.14
N CYS A 293 0.54 17.78 -29.72
CA CYS A 293 1.24 17.16 -30.85
C CYS A 293 0.33 17.12 -32.08
N SER A 294 0.86 17.57 -33.22
CA SER A 294 0.13 17.66 -34.50
C SER A 294 -0.23 16.32 -35.15
N LEU A 295 0.05 15.18 -34.50
CA LEU A 295 -0.06 13.83 -35.06
C LEU A 295 -1.15 13.03 -34.32
N GLU A 296 -1.95 12.28 -35.06
CA GLU A 296 -3.01 11.44 -34.49
C GLU A 296 -2.41 10.29 -33.65
N LYS A 297 -3.14 9.79 -32.65
CA LYS A 297 -2.64 8.74 -31.72
C LYS A 297 -2.11 7.49 -32.45
N ASN A 298 -2.82 7.08 -33.50
CA ASN A 298 -2.49 5.91 -34.31
C ASN A 298 -1.21 6.13 -35.15
N GLU A 299 -1.03 7.33 -35.71
CA GLU A 299 0.17 7.69 -36.48
C GLU A 299 1.40 7.67 -35.59
N ARG A 300 1.31 8.26 -34.39
CA ARG A 300 2.40 8.21 -33.41
C ARG A 300 2.77 6.78 -33.04
N ALA A 301 1.79 5.94 -32.74
CA ALA A 301 2.04 4.54 -32.38
C ALA A 301 2.73 3.77 -33.52
N CYS A 302 2.35 4.03 -34.77
CA CYS A 302 2.99 3.44 -35.94
C CYS A 302 4.45 3.90 -36.10
N ILE A 303 4.70 5.20 -35.95
CA ILE A 303 6.05 5.78 -36.01
C ILE A 303 6.92 5.24 -34.87
N ASP A 304 6.42 5.23 -33.64
CA ASP A 304 7.13 4.71 -32.47
C ASP A 304 7.46 3.23 -32.63
N PHE A 305 6.53 2.43 -33.17
CA PHE A 305 6.80 1.03 -33.48
C PHE A 305 7.88 0.89 -34.56
N ALA A 306 7.77 1.65 -35.66
CA ALA A 306 8.75 1.60 -36.74
C ALA A 306 10.17 1.99 -36.28
N ILE A 307 10.29 2.95 -35.37
CA ILE A 307 11.58 3.41 -34.83
C ILE A 307 12.12 2.44 -33.76
N SER A 308 11.25 1.89 -32.91
CA SER A 308 11.66 1.06 -31.76
C SER A 308 11.78 -0.44 -32.07
N ALA A 309 11.17 -0.91 -33.16
CA ALA A 309 11.20 -2.32 -33.55
C ALA A 309 12.63 -2.79 -33.78
N LYS A 310 13.03 -3.82 -33.06
CA LYS A 310 14.30 -4.53 -33.25
C LYS A 310 14.02 -5.90 -33.87
N PRO A 311 14.87 -6.38 -34.79
CA PRO A 311 14.68 -7.69 -35.40
C PRO A 311 14.77 -8.79 -34.32
N LEU A 312 13.86 -9.76 -34.40
CA LEU A 312 13.89 -10.95 -33.55
C LEU A 312 15.08 -11.83 -33.95
N THR A 313 16.13 -11.87 -33.13
CA THR A 313 17.31 -12.69 -33.38
C THR A 313 17.08 -14.12 -32.89
N ARG A 314 16.59 -15.01 -33.77
CA ARG A 314 16.58 -16.46 -33.49
C ARG A 314 17.92 -17.07 -33.92
N TYR A 315 18.58 -17.78 -33.01
CA TYR A 315 19.82 -18.47 -33.33
C TYR A 315 19.54 -19.69 -34.21
N MET A 316 20.28 -19.82 -35.32
CA MET A 316 20.26 -20.97 -36.21
C MET A 316 21.70 -21.48 -36.39
N PRO A 317 21.98 -22.77 -36.13
CA PRO A 317 23.31 -23.33 -36.36
C PRO A 317 23.65 -23.36 -37.86
N GLN A 318 24.88 -22.95 -38.22
CA GLN A 318 25.31 -22.75 -39.61
C GLN A 318 25.48 -24.07 -40.39
N ASN A 319 25.94 -25.14 -39.73
CA ASN A 319 26.26 -26.42 -40.36
C ASN A 319 25.08 -27.40 -40.31
N ARG A 320 24.40 -27.58 -41.45
CA ARG A 320 23.22 -28.47 -41.57
C ARG A 320 23.51 -29.96 -41.39
N HIS A 321 24.76 -30.39 -41.60
CA HIS A 321 25.18 -31.79 -41.48
C HIS A 321 25.57 -32.21 -40.05
N THR A 322 25.65 -31.26 -39.12
CA THR A 322 26.08 -31.54 -37.74
C THR A 322 24.92 -32.08 -36.91
N PHE A 323 25.22 -32.96 -35.96
CA PHE A 323 24.26 -33.47 -34.96
C PHE A 323 23.51 -32.34 -34.24
N GLN A 324 24.19 -31.23 -33.95
CA GLN A 324 23.60 -30.02 -33.36
C GLN A 324 22.43 -29.46 -34.18
N TYR A 325 22.50 -29.46 -35.52
CA TYR A 325 21.40 -28.95 -36.36
C TYR A 325 20.17 -29.86 -36.27
N ARG A 326 20.37 -31.19 -36.24
CA ARG A 326 19.27 -32.15 -36.05
C ARG A 326 18.60 -31.98 -34.70
N LEU A 327 19.40 -31.77 -33.64
CA LEU A 327 18.90 -31.52 -32.29
C LEU A 327 18.15 -30.19 -32.20
N TRP A 328 18.70 -29.13 -32.79
CA TRP A 328 18.07 -27.82 -32.89
C TRP A 328 16.73 -27.88 -33.62
N HIS A 329 16.68 -28.56 -34.77
CA HIS A 329 15.44 -28.73 -35.53
C HIS A 329 14.37 -29.50 -34.75
N PHE A 330 14.76 -30.44 -33.89
CA PHE A 330 13.84 -31.14 -33.00
C PHE A 330 13.36 -30.26 -31.85
N VAL A 331 14.26 -29.58 -31.15
CA VAL A 331 13.93 -28.72 -29.99
C VAL A 331 13.06 -27.52 -30.39
N VAL A 332 13.27 -26.95 -31.58
CA VAL A 332 12.48 -25.84 -32.11
C VAL A 332 11.17 -26.32 -32.79
N SER A 333 10.95 -27.63 -32.88
CA SER A 333 9.73 -28.15 -33.49
C SER A 333 8.50 -27.87 -32.62
N PRO A 334 7.34 -27.54 -33.21
CA PRO A 334 6.11 -27.34 -32.45
C PRO A 334 5.74 -28.55 -31.58
N SER A 335 6.03 -29.77 -32.05
CA SER A 335 5.76 -31.00 -31.29
C SER A 335 6.54 -31.07 -29.97
N PHE A 336 7.80 -30.62 -29.96
CA PHE A 336 8.60 -30.57 -28.73
C PHE A 336 8.03 -29.53 -27.76
N GLU A 337 7.69 -28.34 -28.26
CA GLU A 337 7.07 -27.28 -27.45
C GLU A 337 5.75 -27.73 -26.81
N TYR A 338 4.84 -28.36 -27.58
CA TYR A 338 3.59 -28.90 -27.04
C TYR A 338 3.80 -30.03 -26.03
N THR A 339 4.86 -30.83 -26.19
CA THR A 339 5.20 -31.90 -25.23
C THR A 339 5.64 -31.32 -23.89
N VAL A 340 6.53 -30.32 -23.91
CA VAL A 340 6.94 -29.59 -22.71
C VAL A 340 5.74 -28.92 -22.05
N LEU A 341 4.88 -28.25 -22.83
CA LEU A 341 3.67 -27.62 -22.29
C LEU A 341 2.72 -28.62 -21.63
N THR A 342 2.53 -29.78 -22.25
CA THR A 342 1.71 -30.87 -21.68
C THR A 342 2.31 -31.38 -20.38
N MET A 343 3.64 -31.54 -20.32
CA MET A 343 4.35 -31.94 -19.12
C MET A 343 4.18 -30.93 -17.97
N ILE A 344 4.26 -29.63 -18.26
CA ILE A 344 3.98 -28.56 -17.29
C ILE A 344 2.54 -28.66 -16.76
N ALA A 345 1.56 -28.88 -17.65
CA ALA A 345 0.16 -29.02 -17.25
C ALA A 345 -0.07 -30.26 -16.37
N LEU A 346 0.52 -31.40 -16.73
CA LEU A 346 0.43 -32.64 -15.94
C LEU A 346 1.10 -32.49 -14.57
N ASN A 347 2.29 -31.87 -14.52
CA ASN A 347 2.97 -31.60 -13.25
C ASN A 347 2.12 -30.69 -12.35
N THR A 348 1.46 -29.68 -12.94
CA THR A 348 0.53 -28.79 -12.20
C THR A 348 -0.65 -29.57 -11.61
N ILE A 349 -1.21 -30.53 -12.36
CA ILE A 349 -2.28 -31.40 -11.85
C ILE A 349 -1.77 -32.26 -10.69
N VAL A 350 -0.57 -32.85 -10.80
CA VAL A 350 0.03 -33.62 -9.70
C VAL A 350 0.23 -32.77 -8.45
N LEU A 351 0.64 -31.51 -8.59
CA LEU A 351 0.74 -30.58 -7.47
C LEU A 351 -0.64 -30.27 -6.85
N MET A 352 -1.70 -30.15 -7.65
CA MET A 352 -3.08 -29.93 -7.18
C MET A 352 -3.68 -31.15 -6.46
N MET A 353 -3.17 -32.35 -6.73
CA MET A 353 -3.68 -33.60 -6.13
C MET A 353 -3.27 -33.79 -4.65
N LYS A 354 -2.34 -32.98 -4.13
CA LYS A 354 -1.92 -33.05 -2.73
C LYS A 354 -3.03 -32.57 -1.78
N TYR A 355 -3.40 -33.37 -0.78
CA TYR A 355 -4.41 -33.03 0.22
C TYR A 355 -3.99 -33.41 1.65
N TYR A 356 -4.68 -32.86 2.65
CA TYR A 356 -4.38 -33.09 4.07
C TYR A 356 -4.77 -34.50 4.53
N SER A 357 -3.91 -35.17 5.30
CA SER A 357 -4.09 -36.56 5.77
C SER A 357 -4.17 -37.61 4.66
N ALA A 358 -3.41 -37.42 3.58
CA ALA A 358 -3.27 -38.45 2.56
C ALA A 358 -2.57 -39.71 3.11
N PRO A 359 -2.96 -40.91 2.65
CA PRO A 359 -2.25 -42.14 3.01
C PRO A 359 -0.77 -42.05 2.61
N PRO A 360 0.17 -42.57 3.41
CA PRO A 360 1.60 -42.46 3.14
C PRO A 360 2.01 -43.07 1.79
N ALA A 361 1.30 -44.11 1.33
CA ALA A 361 1.51 -44.70 0.01
C ALA A 361 1.14 -43.73 -1.13
N TYR A 362 0.09 -42.92 -0.96
CA TYR A 362 -0.32 -41.93 -1.95
C TYR A 362 0.68 -40.78 -2.04
N ASP A 363 1.14 -40.27 -0.88
CA ASP A 363 2.18 -39.25 -0.81
C ASP A 363 3.50 -39.71 -1.43
N ALA A 364 3.88 -40.98 -1.21
CA ALA A 364 5.05 -41.57 -1.87
C ALA A 364 4.91 -41.58 -3.40
N VAL A 365 3.73 -41.95 -3.94
CA VAL A 365 3.48 -41.92 -5.39
C VAL A 365 3.58 -40.50 -5.95
N LEU A 366 2.98 -39.51 -5.27
CA LEU A 366 3.10 -38.11 -5.68
C LEU A 366 4.56 -37.62 -5.66
N LYS A 367 5.33 -38.01 -4.64
CA LYS A 367 6.77 -37.70 -4.55
C LYS A 367 7.57 -38.30 -5.72
N HIS A 368 7.28 -39.55 -6.09
CA HIS A 368 7.91 -40.20 -7.24
C HIS A 368 7.53 -39.53 -8.56
N LEU A 369 6.27 -39.13 -8.74
CA LEU A 369 5.82 -38.38 -9.93
C LEU A 369 6.53 -37.02 -10.05
N ASN A 370 6.63 -36.26 -8.97
CA ASN A 370 7.35 -34.98 -8.97
C ASN A 370 8.85 -35.14 -9.29
N THR A 371 9.46 -36.20 -8.78
CA THR A 371 10.84 -36.56 -9.11
C THR A 371 10.98 -36.87 -10.59
N ALA A 372 10.04 -37.65 -11.16
CA ALA A 372 10.03 -37.99 -12.59
C ALA A 372 9.89 -36.76 -13.48
N PHE A 373 8.99 -35.82 -13.14
CA PHE A 373 8.87 -34.55 -13.86
C PHE A 373 10.15 -33.72 -13.80
N THR A 374 10.80 -33.65 -12.65
CA THR A 374 12.09 -32.95 -12.50
C THR A 374 13.17 -33.53 -13.41
N VAL A 375 13.23 -34.86 -13.55
CA VAL A 375 14.15 -35.51 -14.49
C VAL A 375 13.82 -35.14 -15.94
N LEU A 376 12.53 -35.17 -16.32
CA LEU A 376 12.12 -34.83 -17.67
C LEU A 376 12.41 -33.36 -18.04
N PHE A 377 12.17 -32.41 -17.13
CA PHE A 377 12.56 -31.01 -17.31
C PHE A 377 14.08 -30.83 -17.36
N SER A 378 14.84 -31.63 -16.61
CA SER A 378 16.30 -31.63 -16.68
C SER A 378 16.80 -32.10 -18.05
N ILE A 379 16.17 -33.14 -18.62
CA ILE A 379 16.49 -33.64 -19.96
C ILE A 379 16.18 -32.56 -21.01
N GLU A 380 15.00 -31.93 -20.92
CA GLU A 380 14.62 -30.82 -21.79
C GLU A 380 15.67 -29.69 -21.75
N CYS A 381 16.07 -29.27 -20.55
CA CYS A 381 17.08 -28.25 -20.34
C CYS A 381 18.43 -28.62 -20.99
N VAL A 382 18.89 -29.87 -20.82
CA VAL A 382 20.12 -30.36 -21.45
C VAL A 382 20.00 -30.38 -22.97
N LEU A 383 18.86 -30.83 -23.52
CA LEU A 383 18.61 -30.84 -24.96
C LEU A 383 18.63 -29.42 -25.54
N LYS A 384 18.04 -28.44 -24.86
CA LYS A 384 18.08 -27.02 -25.25
C LYS A 384 19.51 -26.45 -25.21
N ILE A 385 20.30 -26.75 -24.18
CA ILE A 385 21.70 -26.31 -24.09
C ILE A 385 22.54 -26.88 -25.23
N LEU A 386 22.38 -28.16 -25.56
CA LEU A 386 23.08 -28.81 -26.67
C LEU A 386 22.62 -28.28 -28.05
N ALA A 387 21.35 -27.93 -28.19
CA ALA A 387 20.78 -27.43 -29.45
C ALA A 387 21.23 -26.00 -29.77
N PHE A 388 21.08 -25.08 -28.81
CA PHE A 388 21.41 -23.66 -29.02
C PHE A 388 22.90 -23.37 -28.79
N GLY A 389 23.60 -24.24 -28.08
CA GLY A 389 24.94 -24.00 -27.57
C GLY A 389 24.91 -23.15 -26.29
N PHE A 390 25.91 -23.33 -25.43
CA PHE A 390 25.96 -22.74 -24.09
C PHE A 390 25.72 -21.22 -24.10
N LEU A 391 26.45 -20.46 -24.92
CA LEU A 391 26.36 -19.00 -24.93
C LEU A 391 25.03 -18.46 -25.45
N ASN A 392 24.41 -19.12 -26.43
CA ASN A 392 23.12 -18.65 -26.97
C ASN A 392 21.94 -19.04 -26.10
N TYR A 393 22.03 -20.17 -25.39
CA TYR A 393 21.01 -20.59 -24.42
C TYR A 393 20.86 -19.53 -23.31
N PHE A 394 21.97 -19.07 -22.72
CA PHE A 394 21.95 -18.03 -21.67
C PHE A 394 21.72 -16.59 -22.18
N ARG A 395 21.56 -16.39 -23.49
CA ARG A 395 21.19 -15.07 -24.03
C ARG A 395 19.68 -14.84 -23.96
N ASP A 396 18.89 -15.91 -23.98
CA ASP A 396 17.44 -15.84 -23.87
C ASP A 396 17.00 -15.85 -22.40
N THR A 397 16.24 -14.84 -22.00
CA THR A 397 15.77 -14.67 -20.62
C THR A 397 14.87 -15.82 -20.18
N TRP A 398 14.08 -16.40 -21.09
CA TRP A 398 13.19 -17.52 -20.75
C TRP A 398 13.96 -18.82 -20.52
N ASN A 399 14.98 -19.09 -21.33
CA ASN A 399 15.87 -20.23 -21.10
C ASN A 399 16.66 -20.10 -19.79
N ILE A 400 17.09 -18.87 -19.43
CA ILE A 400 17.71 -18.63 -18.11
C ILE A 400 16.73 -18.98 -16.98
N PHE A 401 15.46 -18.58 -17.11
CA PHE A 401 14.44 -18.92 -16.12
C PHE A 401 14.25 -20.44 -16.00
N ASP A 402 14.08 -21.16 -17.12
CA ASP A 402 13.96 -22.62 -17.15
C ASP A 402 15.18 -23.32 -16.51
N PHE A 403 16.38 -22.79 -16.73
CA PHE A 403 17.60 -23.33 -16.12
C PHE A 403 17.60 -23.17 -14.60
N ILE A 404 17.19 -22.00 -14.10
CA ILE A 404 17.10 -21.72 -12.67
C ILE A 404 16.04 -22.61 -12.00
N THR A 405 14.89 -22.82 -12.64
CA THR A 405 13.83 -23.68 -12.08
C THR A 405 14.29 -25.13 -11.99
N VAL A 406 14.95 -25.66 -13.04
CA VAL A 406 15.54 -27.01 -13.03
C VAL A 406 16.60 -27.15 -11.94
N LEU A 407 17.51 -26.17 -11.79
CA LEU A 407 18.49 -26.18 -10.71
C LEU A 407 17.81 -26.19 -9.33
N GLY A 408 16.79 -25.35 -9.12
CA GLY A 408 16.00 -25.32 -7.90
C GLY A 408 15.39 -26.69 -7.57
N SER A 409 14.74 -27.33 -8.54
CA SER A 409 14.13 -28.65 -8.35
C SER A 409 15.18 -29.76 -8.08
N ILE A 410 16.35 -29.70 -8.69
CA ILE A 410 17.45 -30.63 -8.39
C ILE A 410 17.95 -30.40 -6.95
N THR A 411 18.12 -29.15 -6.52
CA THR A 411 18.57 -28.84 -5.16
C THR A 411 17.58 -29.32 -4.10
N GLU A 412 16.27 -29.21 -4.36
CA GLU A 412 15.23 -29.71 -3.48
C GLU A 412 15.34 -31.23 -3.30
N ILE A 413 15.51 -31.99 -4.39
CA ILE A 413 15.69 -33.45 -4.34
C ILE A 413 16.96 -33.83 -3.55
N VAL A 414 18.06 -33.10 -3.77
CA VAL A 414 19.33 -33.35 -3.06
C VAL A 414 19.20 -33.07 -1.57
N VAL A 415 18.52 -31.99 -1.18
CA VAL A 415 18.27 -31.64 0.22
C VAL A 415 17.37 -32.69 0.88
N ASP A 416 16.29 -33.09 0.22
CA ASP A 416 15.40 -34.16 0.70
C ASP A 416 16.15 -35.48 0.93
N PHE A 417 17.04 -35.83 0.00
CA PHE A 417 17.87 -37.02 0.11
C PHE A 417 18.85 -36.92 1.29
N HIS A 418 19.46 -35.75 1.49
CA HIS A 418 20.39 -35.50 2.60
C HIS A 418 19.70 -35.59 3.96
N ILE A 419 18.53 -34.99 4.12
CA ILE A 419 17.71 -35.06 5.35
C ILE A 419 17.29 -36.50 5.67
N THR A 420 17.00 -37.30 4.63
CA THR A 420 16.59 -38.70 4.82
C THR A 420 17.76 -39.61 5.24
N LEU A 421 19.00 -39.31 4.81
CA LEU A 421 20.21 -40.07 5.18
C LEU A 421 20.82 -39.64 6.52
N TYR A 422 20.57 -38.41 6.97
CA TYR A 422 21.04 -37.85 8.23
C TYR A 422 19.86 -37.29 9.03
N PRO A 423 19.06 -38.15 9.68
CA PRO A 423 17.90 -37.73 10.47
C PRO A 423 18.27 -36.91 11.72
#